data_AF-A0A358T6P9-F1
#
_entry.id   AF-A0A358T6P9-F1
#
_cell.length_a   1.000
_cell.length_b   1.000
_cell.length_c   1.000
_cell.angle_alpha   90.00
_cell.angle_beta   90.00
_cell.angle_gamma   90.00
#
_symmetry.space_group_name_H-M   'P 1'
#
loop_
_entity.id
_entity.type
_entity.pdbx_description
1 polymer ?
#
loop_
_entity_poly.entity_id
_entity_poly.type
_entity_poly.pdbx_seq_one_letter_code
_entity_poly.pdbx_strand_id
1 'polypeptide(L)'
;MKINFPALFQTPLEKYQFFFIYGNDKEVFERTLVYLQKKLDASLTHKSEEDIQKGLKAEKSLFEENCPQLTFVPQVTDKVIECLESFKDEVAIFTSESARAHSKLVTYFAGSSTSLAIAAYAAPLSSLEFEFLAREINLSASFKANLFKTFQNDYRGLLSTLDKIKLYGEVQEEDFSLFLEPSLLSDDTTQIVHAFLLKNVKEALRAFPRINPAELIPLLRGLGRSFQTLFNLLVLKETSSVLPWMKMTPPVFFKEQPLYERALRMWKAKEITRLLETLLALEEQVKFSNMGAALLQRRLLHCLKN
;
A
#
# COMPACT_ATOMS: atom_id res chain seq x y z
N MET A 1 -23.64 13.38 7.90
CA MET A 1 -23.93 12.04 7.30
C MET A 1 -22.73 11.10 7.50
N LYS A 2 -22.91 9.77 7.56
CA LYS A 2 -21.80 8.80 7.62
C LYS A 2 -21.77 7.90 6.38
N ILE A 3 -20.60 7.78 5.73
CA ILE A 3 -20.39 6.99 4.52
C ILE A 3 -19.07 6.23 4.56
N ASN A 4 -18.91 5.25 3.66
CA ASN A 4 -17.61 4.66 3.34
C ASN A 4 -16.96 5.38 2.16
N PHE A 5 -15.66 5.17 1.95
CA PHE A 5 -14.94 5.80 0.86
C PHE A 5 -15.55 5.54 -0.54
N PRO A 6 -15.98 4.31 -0.93
CA PRO A 6 -16.61 4.11 -2.25
C PRO A 6 -17.91 4.92 -2.47
N ALA A 7 -18.72 5.14 -1.43
CA ALA A 7 -19.93 5.95 -1.56
C ALA A 7 -19.63 7.44 -1.76
N LEU A 8 -18.41 7.90 -1.46
CA LEU A 8 -17.99 9.28 -1.64
C LEU A 8 -18.08 9.74 -3.10
N PHE A 9 -17.85 8.83 -4.06
CA PHE A 9 -17.92 9.10 -5.50
C PHE A 9 -19.33 9.45 -6.00
N GLN A 10 -20.36 9.10 -5.23
CA GLN A 10 -21.77 9.39 -5.56
C GLN A 10 -22.36 10.48 -4.66
N THR A 11 -21.58 10.98 -3.70
CA THR A 11 -22.05 11.93 -2.70
C THR A 11 -21.89 13.37 -3.23
N PRO A 12 -22.95 14.20 -3.23
CA PRO A 12 -22.84 15.60 -3.63
C PRO A 12 -22.08 16.39 -2.56
N LEU A 13 -20.80 16.69 -2.83
CA LEU A 13 -19.89 17.29 -1.85
C LEU A 13 -20.21 18.76 -1.55
N GLU A 14 -20.90 19.45 -2.47
CA GLU A 14 -21.19 20.88 -2.41
C GLU A 14 -22.09 21.25 -1.22
N LYS A 15 -22.74 20.25 -0.61
CA LYS A 15 -23.59 20.41 0.57
C LYS A 15 -22.82 20.42 1.89
N TYR A 16 -21.55 20.03 1.88
CA TYR A 16 -20.76 19.82 3.07
C TYR A 16 -19.60 20.82 3.15
N GLN A 17 -19.43 21.42 4.32
CA GLN A 17 -18.29 22.27 4.66
C GLN A 17 -17.19 21.47 5.36
N PHE A 18 -17.56 20.47 6.17
CA PHE A 18 -16.61 19.70 6.94
C PHE A 18 -16.58 18.23 6.54
N PHE A 19 -15.38 17.75 6.25
CA PHE A 19 -15.11 16.36 5.94
C PHE A 19 -14.28 15.76 7.07
N PHE A 20 -14.77 14.69 7.69
CA PHE A 20 -14.05 13.97 8.72
C PHE A 20 -13.71 12.57 8.25
N ILE A 21 -12.43 12.30 8.01
CA ILE A 21 -11.94 11.00 7.58
C ILE A 21 -11.46 10.24 8.82
N TYR A 22 -11.96 9.03 9.02
CA TYR A 22 -11.60 8.22 10.19
C TYR A 22 -11.40 6.76 9.81
N GLY A 23 -10.48 6.07 10.48
CA GLY A 23 -10.17 4.68 10.15
C GLY A 23 -8.71 4.34 10.46
N ASN A 24 -8.25 3.17 10.04
CA ASN A 24 -6.89 2.72 10.29
C ASN A 24 -6.09 2.42 9.01
N ASP A 25 -6.70 2.63 7.84
CA ASP A 25 -6.06 2.36 6.56
C ASP A 25 -5.48 3.63 5.95
N LYS A 26 -4.15 3.79 6.06
CA LYS A 26 -3.43 4.97 5.57
C LYS A 26 -3.56 5.18 4.06
N GLU A 27 -3.64 4.10 3.29
CA GLU A 27 -3.78 4.20 1.84
C GLU A 27 -5.15 4.78 1.47
N VAL A 28 -6.22 4.35 2.16
CA VAL A 28 -7.56 4.91 1.94
C VAL A 28 -7.66 6.36 2.44
N PHE A 29 -6.90 6.75 3.48
CA PHE A 29 -6.77 8.17 3.86
C PHE A 29 -6.20 9.00 2.71
N GLU A 30 -5.06 8.58 2.16
CA GLU A 30 -4.42 9.26 1.03
C GLU A 30 -5.37 9.34 -0.18
N ARG A 31 -6.02 8.22 -0.53
CA ARG A 31 -7.02 8.14 -1.61
C ARG A 31 -8.18 9.12 -1.41
N THR A 32 -8.70 9.21 -0.19
CA THR A 32 -9.81 10.12 0.16
C THR A 32 -9.37 11.58 0.05
N LEU A 33 -8.17 11.91 0.54
CA LEU A 33 -7.64 13.28 0.47
C LEU A 33 -7.43 13.73 -0.97
N VAL A 34 -6.80 12.90 -1.79
CA VAL A 34 -6.59 13.18 -3.22
C VAL A 34 -7.92 13.37 -3.94
N TYR A 35 -8.92 12.52 -3.65
CA TYR A 35 -10.25 12.68 -4.22
C TYR A 35 -10.89 14.02 -3.85
N LEU A 36 -10.93 14.36 -2.55
CA LEU A 36 -11.53 15.61 -2.08
C LEU A 36 -10.83 16.84 -2.66
N GLN A 37 -9.50 16.85 -2.66
CA GLN A 37 -8.69 17.94 -3.21
C GLN A 37 -9.00 18.16 -4.71
N LYS A 38 -9.01 17.09 -5.50
CA LYS A 38 -9.31 17.16 -6.95
C LYS A 38 -10.76 17.50 -7.26
N LYS A 39 -11.70 17.11 -6.40
CA LYS A 39 -13.14 17.30 -6.62
C LYS A 39 -13.60 18.70 -6.21
N LEU A 40 -12.98 19.27 -5.18
CA LEU A 40 -13.24 20.63 -4.68
C LEU A 40 -12.41 21.70 -5.39
N ASP A 41 -11.44 21.29 -6.23
CA ASP A 41 -10.55 22.19 -6.98
C ASP A 41 -9.90 23.26 -6.10
N ALA A 42 -9.40 22.81 -4.93
CA ALA A 42 -8.94 23.68 -3.86
C ALA A 42 -7.51 23.36 -3.44
N SER A 43 -6.72 24.40 -3.15
CA SER A 43 -5.38 24.26 -2.59
C SER A 43 -5.48 23.84 -1.13
N LEU A 44 -4.63 22.88 -0.72
CA LEU A 44 -4.62 22.35 0.63
C LEU A 44 -3.73 23.21 1.54
N THR A 45 -4.29 23.77 2.62
CA THR A 45 -3.54 24.47 3.66
C THR A 45 -3.46 23.61 4.91
N HIS A 46 -2.25 23.29 5.35
CA HIS A 46 -2.04 22.44 6.53
C HIS A 46 -2.11 23.26 7.82
N LYS A 47 -2.91 22.82 8.79
CA LYS A 47 -2.93 23.36 10.16
C LYS A 47 -2.90 22.22 11.16
N SER A 48 -2.22 22.39 12.29
CA SER A 48 -2.33 21.46 13.42
C SER A 48 -3.58 21.74 14.26
N GLU A 49 -4.01 20.77 15.08
CA GLU A 49 -5.08 21.00 16.05
C GLU A 49 -4.71 22.13 17.04
N GLU A 50 -3.43 22.31 17.37
CA GLU A 50 -2.97 23.39 18.25
C GLU A 50 -3.10 24.77 17.61
N ASP A 51 -2.81 24.88 16.31
CA ASP A 51 -2.92 26.17 15.58
C ASP A 51 -4.37 26.67 15.58
N ILE A 52 -5.30 25.74 15.49
CA ILE A 52 -6.73 25.98 15.54
C ILE A 52 -7.16 26.44 16.94
N GLN A 53 -6.70 25.76 17.98
CA GLN A 53 -7.01 26.12 19.37
C GLN A 53 -6.47 27.51 19.73
N LYS A 54 -5.34 27.92 19.16
CA LYS A 54 -4.76 29.25 19.36
C LYS A 54 -5.45 30.34 18.53
N GLY A 55 -6.41 29.99 17.68
CA GLY A 55 -7.12 30.95 16.82
C GLY A 55 -6.23 31.61 15.76
N LEU A 56 -5.11 30.97 15.40
CA LEU A 56 -4.21 31.47 14.36
C LEU A 56 -4.93 31.35 13.01
N LYS A 57 -5.54 32.45 12.57
CA LYS A 57 -6.01 32.57 11.19
C LYS A 57 -4.79 32.63 10.29
N ALA A 58 -4.74 31.76 9.28
CA ALA A 58 -3.75 31.89 8.23
C ALA A 58 -3.93 33.27 7.61
N GLU A 59 -2.85 34.06 7.55
CA GLU A 59 -2.86 35.31 6.79
C GLU A 59 -3.18 34.95 5.33
N LYS A 60 -4.28 35.49 4.80
CA LYS A 60 -4.58 35.34 3.37
C LYS A 60 -3.39 35.92 2.61
N SER A 61 -2.79 35.13 1.73
CA SER A 61 -1.73 35.65 0.86
C SER A 61 -2.30 36.82 0.05
N LEU A 62 -1.52 37.88 -0.10
CA LEU A 62 -1.85 39.05 -0.94
C LEU A 62 -2.11 38.67 -2.41
N PHE A 63 -1.76 37.45 -2.82
CA PHE A 63 -1.92 36.93 -4.18
C PHE A 63 -3.05 35.89 -4.33
N GLU A 64 -3.79 35.57 -3.26
CA GLU A 64 -4.84 34.53 -3.25
C GLU A 64 -6.26 35.13 -3.34
N GLU A 65 -6.45 36.14 -4.18
CA GLU A 65 -7.79 36.62 -4.51
C GLU A 65 -8.43 35.61 -5.47
N ASN A 66 -9.30 34.73 -4.92
CA ASN A 66 -10.31 33.89 -5.59
C ASN A 66 -10.11 32.36 -5.65
N CYS A 67 -9.12 31.77 -4.98
CA CYS A 67 -9.07 30.30 -4.86
C CYS A 67 -9.77 29.81 -3.58
N PRO A 68 -10.70 28.84 -3.65
CA PRO A 68 -11.23 28.20 -2.45
C PRO A 68 -10.08 27.49 -1.73
N GLN A 69 -9.82 27.86 -0.47
CA GLN A 69 -8.82 27.20 0.37
C GLN A 69 -9.46 26.06 1.14
N LEU A 70 -8.80 24.90 1.10
CA LEU A 70 -9.20 23.70 1.82
C LEU A 70 -8.25 23.50 3.01
N THR A 71 -8.73 23.77 4.22
CA THR A 71 -7.92 23.57 5.42
C THR A 71 -7.84 22.08 5.76
N PHE A 72 -6.64 21.53 5.87
CA PHE A 72 -6.40 20.15 6.29
C PHE A 72 -5.79 20.10 7.69
N VAL A 73 -6.42 19.31 8.55
CA VAL A 73 -6.07 19.18 9.97
C VAL A 73 -5.86 17.71 10.31
N PRO A 74 -4.61 17.25 10.41
CA PRO A 74 -4.32 15.87 10.71
C PRO A 74 -4.50 15.52 12.19
N GLN A 75 -4.82 14.26 12.46
CA GLN A 75 -4.79 13.63 13.80
C GLN A 75 -5.60 14.35 14.89
N VAL A 76 -6.80 14.81 14.56
CA VAL A 76 -7.65 15.53 15.51
C VAL A 76 -8.19 14.65 16.62
N THR A 77 -8.41 15.29 17.77
CA THR A 77 -9.07 14.72 18.94
C THR A 77 -10.45 15.36 19.15
N ASP A 78 -11.17 14.91 20.17
CA ASP A 78 -12.49 15.47 20.52
C ASP A 78 -12.45 16.99 20.80
N LYS A 79 -11.28 17.57 21.06
CA LYS A 79 -11.09 18.99 21.33
C LYS A 79 -11.40 19.87 20.12
N VAL A 80 -11.21 19.37 18.90
CA VAL A 80 -11.49 20.14 17.67
C VAL A 80 -12.95 20.60 17.60
N ILE A 81 -13.88 19.85 18.20
CA ILE A 81 -15.33 20.14 18.19
C ILE A 81 -15.61 21.54 18.76
N GLU A 82 -14.89 21.93 19.80
CA GLU A 82 -15.05 23.24 20.46
C GLU A 82 -14.58 24.39 19.57
N CYS A 83 -13.71 24.11 18.60
CA CYS A 83 -13.08 25.11 17.75
C CYS A 83 -13.71 25.20 16.34
N LEU A 84 -14.67 24.34 16.00
CA LEU A 84 -15.27 24.28 14.66
C LEU A 84 -16.02 25.55 14.25
N GLU A 85 -16.50 26.34 15.21
CA GLU A 85 -17.14 27.63 14.91
C GLU A 85 -16.22 28.61 14.19
N SER A 86 -14.89 28.46 14.38
CA SER A 86 -13.88 29.28 13.71
C SER A 86 -13.80 29.04 12.20
N PHE A 87 -14.42 27.96 11.70
CA PHE A 87 -14.39 27.53 10.30
C PHE A 87 -15.72 27.74 9.56
N LYS A 88 -16.65 28.56 10.06
CA LYS A 88 -18.01 28.72 9.47
C LYS A 88 -18.01 29.09 7.97
N ASP A 89 -16.96 29.75 7.50
CA ASP A 89 -16.81 30.21 6.11
C ASP A 89 -15.69 29.46 5.34
N GLU A 90 -15.14 28.39 5.92
CA GLU A 90 -14.05 27.60 5.34
C GLU A 90 -14.50 26.17 5.08
N VAL A 91 -13.95 25.55 4.04
CA VAL A 91 -14.06 24.10 3.83
C VAL A 91 -12.88 23.44 4.51
N ALA A 92 -13.13 22.46 5.36
CA ALA A 92 -12.07 21.81 6.14
C ALA A 92 -12.16 20.28 6.13
N ILE A 93 -10.99 19.65 6.08
CA ILE A 93 -10.79 18.22 6.20
C ILE A 93 -10.08 17.92 7.51
N PHE A 94 -10.72 17.11 8.34
CA PHE A 94 -10.20 16.62 9.60
C PHE A 94 -9.90 15.13 9.49
N THR A 95 -8.81 14.65 10.08
CA THR A 95 -8.49 13.21 10.07
C THR A 95 -8.18 12.67 11.44
N SER A 96 -8.53 11.41 11.71
CA SER A 96 -8.16 10.73 12.96
C SER A 96 -8.02 9.23 12.74
N GLU A 97 -6.80 8.71 12.95
CA GLU A 97 -6.50 7.27 12.82
C GLU A 97 -7.04 6.44 14.02
N SER A 98 -7.16 7.09 15.17
CA SER A 98 -7.62 6.47 16.42
C SER A 98 -9.15 6.45 16.51
N ALA A 99 -9.84 7.34 15.79
CA ALA A 99 -11.30 7.41 15.80
C ALA A 99 -11.94 6.11 15.30
N ARG A 100 -13.04 5.73 15.95
CA ARG A 100 -13.84 4.55 15.63
C ARG A 100 -15.28 4.96 15.33
N ALA A 101 -16.03 4.04 14.73
CA ALA A 101 -17.40 4.25 14.27
C ALA A 101 -18.36 4.85 15.31
N HIS A 102 -18.11 4.61 16.60
CA HIS A 102 -18.92 5.10 17.73
C HIS A 102 -18.26 6.24 18.52
N SER A 103 -17.15 6.79 18.02
CA SER A 103 -16.47 7.91 18.69
C SER A 103 -17.33 9.18 18.67
N LYS A 104 -17.05 10.08 19.62
CA LYS A 104 -17.71 11.37 19.75
C LYS A 104 -17.56 12.19 18.46
N LEU A 105 -16.35 12.23 17.88
CA LEU A 105 -16.09 12.86 16.58
C LEU A 105 -16.97 12.30 15.46
N VAL A 106 -16.99 10.98 15.27
CA VAL A 106 -17.81 10.38 14.19
C VAL A 106 -19.27 10.71 14.38
N THR A 107 -19.78 10.63 15.61
CA THR A 107 -21.18 10.94 15.92
C THR A 107 -21.49 12.41 15.61
N TYR A 108 -20.60 13.32 15.99
CA TYR A 108 -20.74 14.75 15.73
C TYR A 108 -20.77 15.07 14.23
N PHE A 109 -19.75 14.63 13.47
CA PHE A 109 -19.67 14.87 12.03
C PHE A 109 -20.74 14.09 11.24
N ALA A 110 -21.23 12.97 11.76
CA ALA A 110 -22.33 12.25 11.12
C ALA A 110 -23.69 12.92 11.36
N GLY A 111 -23.89 13.57 12.51
CA GLY A 111 -25.15 14.17 12.93
C GLY A 111 -25.42 15.57 12.38
N SER A 112 -24.40 16.30 11.93
CA SER A 112 -24.59 17.63 11.34
C SER A 112 -24.98 17.56 9.86
N SER A 113 -25.78 18.54 9.43
CA SER A 113 -26.23 18.71 8.04
C SER A 113 -25.14 19.27 7.12
N THR A 114 -24.15 19.97 7.67
CA THR A 114 -23.04 20.59 6.94
C THR A 114 -21.77 19.75 6.96
N SER A 115 -21.83 18.52 7.48
CA SER A 115 -20.64 17.67 7.57
C SER A 115 -20.84 16.21 7.19
N LEU A 116 -19.71 15.61 6.83
CA LEU A 116 -19.62 14.26 6.29
C LEU A 116 -18.52 13.48 7.00
N ALA A 117 -18.89 12.38 7.64
CA ALA A 117 -17.97 11.41 8.22
C ALA A 117 -17.68 10.28 7.21
N ILE A 118 -16.41 10.10 6.85
CA ILE A 118 -15.95 9.19 5.81
C ILE A 118 -15.08 8.11 6.45
N ALA A 119 -15.50 6.85 6.32
CA ALA A 119 -14.75 5.71 6.83
C ALA A 119 -13.62 5.30 5.86
N ALA A 120 -12.37 5.33 6.35
CA ALA A 120 -11.15 4.89 5.69
C ALA A 120 -10.72 3.51 6.20
N TYR A 121 -11.46 2.48 5.78
CA TYR A 121 -11.12 1.07 6.01
C TYR A 121 -10.60 0.43 4.73
N ALA A 122 -9.73 -0.56 4.88
CA ALA A 122 -9.16 -1.31 3.77
C ALA A 122 -10.26 -1.76 2.78
N ALA A 123 -10.15 -1.28 1.55
CA ALA A 123 -11.07 -1.60 0.47
C ALA A 123 -10.30 -1.68 -0.86
N PRO A 124 -10.60 -2.68 -1.70
CA PRO A 124 -10.04 -2.75 -3.05
C PRO A 124 -10.45 -1.51 -3.85
N LEU A 125 -9.74 -1.26 -4.95
CA LEU A 125 -10.09 -0.20 -5.88
C LEU A 125 -11.51 -0.41 -6.41
N SER A 126 -12.36 0.62 -6.29
CA SER A 126 -13.71 0.58 -6.85
C SER A 126 -13.72 0.99 -8.32
N SER A 127 -14.73 0.56 -9.09
CA SER A 127 -14.87 0.98 -10.49
C SER A 127 -15.05 2.49 -10.64
N LEU A 128 -15.80 3.13 -9.75
CA LEU A 128 -16.02 4.58 -9.74
C LEU A 128 -14.73 5.35 -9.48
N GLU A 129 -13.92 4.83 -8.55
CA GLU A 129 -12.60 5.40 -8.27
C GLU A 129 -11.66 5.25 -9.46
N PHE A 130 -11.61 4.06 -10.07
CA PHE A 130 -10.81 3.85 -11.27
C PHE A 130 -11.19 4.83 -12.38
N GLU A 131 -12.48 4.98 -12.67
CA GLU A 131 -12.95 5.93 -13.68
C GLU A 131 -12.61 7.37 -13.30
N PHE A 132 -12.70 7.73 -12.02
CA PHE A 132 -12.28 9.05 -11.54
C PHE A 132 -10.78 9.31 -11.78
N LEU A 133 -9.92 8.32 -11.54
CA LEU A 133 -8.47 8.45 -11.75
C LEU A 133 -8.10 8.49 -13.24
N ALA A 134 -8.77 7.66 -14.04
CA ALA A 134 -8.50 7.52 -15.47
C ALA A 134 -9.21 8.57 -16.35
N ARG A 135 -10.09 9.42 -15.79
CA ARG A 135 -10.91 10.39 -16.55
C ARG A 135 -10.11 11.37 -17.43
N GLU A 136 -8.88 11.68 -17.02
CA GLU A 136 -8.00 12.62 -17.72
C GLU A 136 -7.23 11.96 -18.88
N ILE A 137 -7.38 10.65 -19.06
CA ILE A 137 -6.64 9.87 -20.06
C ILE A 137 -7.62 9.26 -21.05
N ASN A 138 -7.38 9.50 -22.34
CA ASN A 138 -8.17 8.89 -23.39
C ASN A 138 -7.69 7.45 -23.62
N LEU A 139 -8.44 6.48 -23.08
CA LEU A 139 -8.14 5.05 -23.18
C LEU A 139 -9.33 4.29 -23.75
N SER A 140 -9.05 3.26 -24.56
CA SER A 140 -10.08 2.36 -25.04
C SER A 140 -10.75 1.62 -23.87
N ALA A 141 -12.03 1.26 -24.03
CA ALA A 141 -12.78 0.56 -23.00
C ALA A 141 -12.16 -0.80 -22.63
N SER A 142 -11.59 -1.50 -23.62
CA SER A 142 -10.87 -2.76 -23.42
C SER A 142 -9.63 -2.56 -22.54
N PHE A 143 -8.86 -1.50 -22.78
CA PHE A 143 -7.66 -1.23 -22.00
C PHE A 143 -7.98 -0.78 -20.57
N LYS A 144 -9.00 0.06 -20.40
CA LYS A 144 -9.52 0.42 -19.07
C LYS A 144 -9.90 -0.81 -18.24
N ALA A 145 -10.63 -1.75 -18.84
CA ALA A 145 -11.02 -2.98 -18.16
C ALA A 145 -9.80 -3.82 -17.75
N ASN A 146 -8.78 -3.90 -18.60
CA ASN A 146 -7.53 -4.60 -18.29
C ASN A 146 -6.77 -3.92 -17.14
N LEU A 147 -6.58 -2.59 -17.19
CA LEU A 147 -5.93 -1.84 -16.11
C LEU A 147 -6.67 -2.00 -14.78
N PHE A 148 -7.99 -1.86 -14.77
CA PHE A 148 -8.79 -2.02 -13.57
C PHE A 148 -8.61 -3.42 -12.96
N LYS A 149 -8.65 -4.46 -13.80
CA LYS A 149 -8.48 -5.85 -13.36
C LYS A 149 -7.07 -6.11 -12.83
N THR A 150 -6.05 -5.61 -13.51
CA THR A 150 -4.63 -5.81 -13.14
C THR A 150 -4.31 -5.12 -11.80
N PHE A 151 -4.76 -3.89 -11.61
CA PHE A 151 -4.37 -3.06 -10.46
C PHE A 151 -5.44 -2.94 -9.37
N GLN A 152 -6.45 -3.81 -9.37
CA GLN A 152 -7.57 -3.74 -8.40
C GLN A 152 -7.10 -3.72 -6.93
N ASN A 153 -5.96 -4.37 -6.64
CA ASN A 153 -5.36 -4.47 -5.31
C ASN A 153 -4.00 -3.74 -5.22
N ASP A 154 -3.65 -2.93 -6.22
CA ASP A 154 -2.38 -2.20 -6.29
C ASP A 154 -2.62 -0.76 -6.74
N TYR A 155 -3.12 0.05 -5.82
CA TYR A 155 -3.43 1.47 -6.07
C TYR A 155 -2.18 2.25 -6.49
N ARG A 156 -1.03 1.97 -5.87
CA ARG A 156 0.23 2.67 -6.18
C ARG A 156 0.76 2.30 -7.56
N GLY A 157 0.71 1.01 -7.91
CA GLY A 157 1.02 0.55 -9.26
C GLY A 157 0.09 1.17 -10.31
N LEU A 158 -1.21 1.29 -10.01
CA LEU A 158 -2.15 1.99 -10.89
C LEU A 158 -1.74 3.44 -11.11
N LEU A 159 -1.51 4.21 -10.04
CA LEU A 159 -1.14 5.63 -10.16
C LEU A 159 0.12 5.81 -10.99
N SER A 160 1.17 5.03 -10.71
CA SER A 160 2.41 5.06 -11.49
C SER A 160 2.16 4.73 -12.95
N THR A 161 1.29 3.75 -13.24
CA THR A 161 0.95 3.35 -14.60
C THR A 161 0.16 4.44 -15.33
N LEU A 162 -0.83 5.05 -14.68
CA LEU A 162 -1.61 6.17 -15.24
C LEU A 162 -0.70 7.37 -15.53
N ASP A 163 0.26 7.68 -14.66
CA ASP A 163 1.24 8.75 -14.90
C ASP A 163 2.17 8.43 -16.06
N LYS A 164 2.65 7.17 -16.17
CA LYS A 164 3.43 6.71 -17.34
C LYS A 164 2.63 6.89 -18.64
N ILE A 165 1.36 6.50 -18.64
CA ILE A 165 0.48 6.66 -19.80
C ILE A 165 0.31 8.15 -20.15
N LYS A 166 0.09 9.02 -19.16
CA LYS A 166 -0.01 10.47 -19.39
C LYS A 166 1.25 11.05 -20.03
N LEU A 167 2.43 10.58 -19.63
CA LEU A 167 3.71 11.00 -20.19
C LEU A 167 3.97 10.43 -21.59
N TYR A 168 3.52 9.20 -21.84
CA TYR A 168 3.66 8.55 -23.14
C TYR A 168 2.75 9.17 -24.21
N GLY A 169 1.53 9.56 -23.81
CA GLY A 169 0.52 10.13 -24.70
C GLY A 169 -0.48 9.10 -25.19
N GLU A 170 -0.70 9.04 -26.50
CA GLU A 170 -1.64 8.10 -27.11
C GLU A 170 -1.06 6.68 -27.12
N VAL A 171 -1.77 5.74 -26.50
CA VAL A 171 -1.34 4.34 -26.38
C VAL A 171 -2.07 3.50 -27.44
N GLN A 172 -1.31 2.91 -28.37
CA GLN A 172 -1.84 1.97 -29.35
C GLN A 172 -2.05 0.58 -28.71
N GLU A 173 -2.94 -0.24 -29.29
CA GLU A 173 -3.29 -1.54 -28.69
C GLU A 173 -2.08 -2.49 -28.59
N GLU A 174 -1.14 -2.39 -29.53
CA GLU A 174 0.09 -3.18 -29.54
C GLU A 174 0.99 -2.89 -28.33
N ASP A 175 0.89 -1.69 -27.76
CA ASP A 175 1.70 -1.22 -26.64
C ASP A 175 1.08 -1.52 -25.28
N PHE A 176 -0.15 -2.04 -25.20
CA PHE A 176 -0.85 -2.25 -23.92
C PHE A 176 -0.05 -3.10 -22.93
N SER A 177 0.68 -4.11 -23.41
CA SER A 177 1.51 -4.95 -22.54
C SER A 177 2.57 -4.16 -21.76
N LEU A 178 3.09 -3.06 -22.32
CA LEU A 178 4.11 -2.22 -21.66
C LEU A 178 3.60 -1.57 -20.37
N PHE A 179 2.28 -1.41 -20.24
CA PHE A 179 1.62 -0.73 -19.13
C PHE A 179 0.87 -1.70 -18.20
N LEU A 180 0.61 -2.93 -18.66
CA LEU A 180 -0.10 -3.95 -17.88
C LEU A 180 0.83 -4.79 -17.01
N GLU A 181 2.15 -4.62 -17.13
CA GLU A 181 3.07 -5.17 -16.15
C GLU A 181 2.92 -4.39 -14.84
N PRO A 182 2.44 -5.03 -13.75
CA PRO A 182 2.53 -4.42 -12.43
C PRO A 182 3.98 -4.01 -12.20
N SER A 183 4.27 -3.01 -11.36
CA SER A 183 5.66 -2.81 -10.94
C SER A 183 6.11 -4.08 -10.23
N LEU A 184 6.82 -4.96 -10.95
CA LEU A 184 7.06 -6.38 -10.64
C LEU A 184 7.94 -6.62 -9.42
N LEU A 185 8.21 -5.59 -8.63
CA LEU A 185 9.14 -5.64 -7.49
C LEU A 185 8.74 -6.63 -6.39
N SER A 186 7.57 -7.30 -6.44
CA SER A 186 7.14 -8.19 -5.36
C SER A 186 6.60 -9.57 -5.71
N ASP A 187 5.97 -9.84 -6.87
CA ASP A 187 5.27 -11.14 -7.04
C ASP A 187 6.21 -12.28 -7.49
N ASP A 188 7.06 -12.06 -8.50
CA ASP A 188 7.99 -13.10 -8.97
C ASP A 188 9.05 -13.45 -7.92
N THR A 189 9.54 -12.46 -7.15
CA THR A 189 10.46 -12.72 -6.03
C THR A 189 9.78 -13.52 -4.92
N THR A 190 8.51 -13.22 -4.61
CA THR A 190 7.71 -13.98 -3.63
C THR A 190 7.46 -15.41 -4.10
N GLN A 191 7.13 -15.61 -5.39
CA GLN A 191 6.97 -16.94 -5.98
C GLN A 191 8.26 -17.78 -5.87
N ILE A 192 9.42 -17.17 -6.12
CA ILE A 192 10.71 -17.86 -5.92
C ILE A 192 10.92 -18.20 -4.44
N VAL A 193 10.69 -17.27 -3.53
CA VAL A 193 10.82 -17.52 -2.08
C VAL A 193 9.92 -18.68 -1.64
N HIS A 194 8.67 -18.71 -2.08
CA HIS A 194 7.72 -19.79 -1.79
C HIS A 194 8.21 -21.13 -2.36
N ALA A 195 8.67 -21.13 -3.62
CA ALA A 195 9.22 -22.32 -4.24
C ALA A 195 10.44 -22.86 -3.48
N PHE A 196 11.31 -21.98 -2.96
CA PHE A 196 12.43 -22.37 -2.13
C PHE A 196 11.99 -22.97 -0.80
N LEU A 197 11.08 -22.31 -0.08
CA LEU A 197 10.54 -22.82 1.19
C LEU A 197 9.93 -24.22 1.04
N LEU A 198 9.32 -24.51 -0.10
CA LEU A 198 8.70 -25.80 -0.41
C LEU A 198 9.59 -26.78 -1.18
N LYS A 199 10.90 -26.49 -1.33
CA LYS A 199 11.84 -27.28 -2.16
C LYS A 199 11.32 -27.60 -3.59
N ASN A 200 10.49 -26.72 -4.16
CA ASN A 200 9.88 -26.90 -5.48
C ASN A 200 10.79 -26.36 -6.60
N VAL A 201 11.75 -27.18 -7.04
CA VAL A 201 12.72 -26.83 -8.08
C VAL A 201 12.04 -26.43 -9.40
N LYS A 202 10.93 -27.09 -9.76
CA LYS A 202 10.22 -26.85 -11.03
C LYS A 202 9.57 -25.47 -11.06
N GLU A 203 8.99 -25.04 -9.94
CA GLU A 203 8.37 -23.72 -9.80
C GLU A 203 9.44 -22.63 -9.73
N ALA A 204 10.52 -22.85 -8.98
CA ALA A 204 11.65 -21.92 -8.97
C ALA A 204 12.22 -21.70 -10.38
N LEU A 205 12.44 -22.78 -11.16
CA LEU A 205 12.90 -22.70 -12.54
C LEU A 205 11.99 -21.91 -13.48
N ARG A 206 10.67 -21.93 -13.24
CA ARG A 206 9.70 -21.18 -14.05
C ARG A 206 9.69 -19.68 -13.73
N ALA A 207 9.94 -19.32 -12.47
CA ALA A 207 9.91 -17.93 -12.02
C ALA A 207 11.24 -17.20 -12.25
N PHE A 208 12.39 -17.88 -12.13
CA PHE A 208 13.72 -17.25 -12.29
C PHE A 208 13.94 -16.45 -13.58
N PRO A 209 13.49 -16.89 -14.78
CA PRO A 209 13.68 -16.13 -16.01
C PRO A 209 12.99 -14.75 -16.02
N ARG A 210 12.05 -14.51 -15.10
CA ARG A 210 11.30 -13.26 -14.99
C ARG A 210 11.96 -12.22 -14.07
N ILE A 211 13.01 -12.63 -13.35
CA ILE A 211 13.71 -11.75 -12.40
C ILE A 211 14.58 -10.74 -13.14
N ASN A 212 14.33 -9.46 -12.87
CA ASN A 212 15.16 -8.37 -13.36
C ASN A 212 16.51 -8.34 -12.62
N PRO A 213 17.63 -8.01 -13.27
CA PRO A 213 18.90 -7.73 -12.59
C PRO A 213 18.80 -6.81 -11.36
N ALA A 214 17.90 -5.81 -11.37
CA ALA A 214 17.67 -4.93 -10.24
C ALA A 214 17.07 -5.64 -9.00
N GLU A 215 16.46 -6.81 -9.19
CA GLU A 215 15.73 -7.56 -8.16
C GLU A 215 16.57 -8.65 -7.50
N LEU A 216 17.81 -8.87 -7.95
CA LEU A 216 18.69 -9.92 -7.40
C LEU A 216 18.97 -9.71 -5.91
N ILE A 217 19.26 -8.48 -5.49
CA ILE A 217 19.50 -8.15 -4.08
C ILE A 217 18.20 -8.24 -3.25
N PRO A 218 17.06 -7.65 -3.68
CA PRO A 218 15.77 -7.89 -3.04
C PRO A 218 15.40 -9.37 -2.88
N LEU A 219 15.62 -10.20 -3.92
CA LEU A 219 15.37 -11.64 -3.88
C LEU A 219 16.23 -12.33 -2.81
N LEU A 220 17.54 -12.06 -2.79
CA LEU A 220 18.46 -12.66 -1.82
C LEU A 220 18.09 -12.28 -0.39
N ARG A 221 17.72 -11.02 -0.15
CA ARG A 221 17.23 -10.55 1.16
C ARG A 221 15.86 -11.13 1.52
N GLY A 222 14.99 -11.36 0.54
CA GLY A 222 13.71 -12.05 0.71
C GLY A 222 13.93 -13.48 1.19
N LEU A 223 14.75 -14.25 0.46
CA LEU A 223 15.15 -15.60 0.84
C LEU A 223 15.80 -15.62 2.22
N GLY A 224 16.76 -14.72 2.48
CA GLY A 224 17.44 -14.63 3.77
C GLY A 224 16.49 -14.43 4.94
N ARG A 225 15.56 -13.48 4.83
CA ARG A 225 14.54 -13.23 5.87
C ARG A 225 13.62 -14.42 6.07
N SER A 226 13.12 -15.03 5.00
CA SER A 226 12.22 -16.20 5.10
C SER A 226 12.92 -17.40 5.75
N PHE A 227 14.19 -17.65 5.44
CA PHE A 227 14.94 -18.75 6.04
C PHE A 227 15.40 -18.46 7.47
N GLN A 228 15.66 -17.20 7.84
CA GLN A 228 15.84 -16.81 9.24
C GLN A 228 14.58 -17.05 10.07
N THR A 229 13.41 -16.66 9.54
CA THR A 229 12.11 -16.95 10.15
C THR A 229 11.90 -18.45 10.33
N LEU A 230 12.16 -19.24 9.29
CA LEU A 230 12.03 -20.69 9.34
C LEU A 230 12.98 -21.34 10.36
N PHE A 231 14.23 -20.85 10.45
CA PHE A 231 15.20 -21.30 11.45
C PHE A 231 14.70 -21.03 12.88
N ASN A 232 14.25 -19.81 13.16
CA ASN A 232 13.71 -19.44 14.47
C ASN A 232 12.51 -20.31 14.84
N LEU A 233 11.63 -20.60 13.89
CA LEU A 233 10.48 -21.50 14.07
C LEU A 233 10.91 -22.94 14.38
N LEU A 234 11.97 -23.46 13.74
CA LEU A 234 12.51 -24.79 14.06
C LEU A 234 13.00 -24.85 15.51
N VAL A 235 13.77 -23.86 15.95
CA VAL A 235 14.27 -23.80 17.34
C VAL A 235 13.11 -23.73 18.33
N LEU A 236 12.09 -22.92 18.05
CA LEU A 236 10.90 -22.81 18.91
C LEU A 236 10.10 -24.12 18.97
N LYS A 237 9.97 -24.83 17.85
CA LYS A 237 9.27 -26.13 17.77
C LYS A 237 9.94 -27.21 18.61
N GLU A 238 11.26 -27.15 18.81
CA GLU A 238 11.97 -28.09 19.71
C GLU A 238 11.62 -27.84 21.18
N THR A 239 11.22 -26.61 21.53
CA THR A 239 10.93 -26.20 22.92
C THR A 239 9.44 -26.12 23.28
N SER A 240 8.54 -26.08 22.30
CA SER A 240 7.09 -25.97 22.52
C SER A 240 6.28 -26.66 21.42
N SER A 241 5.16 -27.28 21.81
CA SER A 241 4.22 -27.91 20.88
C SER A 241 3.35 -26.89 20.11
N VAL A 242 3.26 -25.64 20.59
CA VAL A 242 2.46 -24.58 19.98
C VAL A 242 3.37 -23.44 19.54
N LEU A 243 3.34 -23.11 18.24
CA LEU A 243 4.17 -22.05 17.68
C LEU A 243 3.56 -20.67 17.98
N PRO A 244 4.34 -19.73 18.56
CA PRO A 244 3.84 -18.40 18.93
C PRO A 244 3.93 -17.42 17.74
N TRP A 245 3.24 -17.71 16.64
CA TRP A 245 3.34 -17.01 15.35
C TRP A 245 3.29 -15.47 15.43
N MET A 246 2.39 -14.95 16.27
CA MET A 246 2.15 -13.51 16.43
C MET A 246 3.16 -12.81 17.36
N LYS A 247 3.96 -13.57 18.12
CA LYS A 247 5.00 -13.04 19.02
C LYS A 247 6.38 -13.03 18.37
N MET A 248 6.51 -13.53 17.14
CA MET A 248 7.75 -13.46 16.39
C MET A 248 8.04 -12.03 15.92
N THR A 249 9.33 -11.75 15.70
CA THR A 249 9.81 -10.48 15.16
C THR A 249 10.64 -10.72 13.89
N PRO A 250 10.09 -10.49 12.68
CA PRO A 250 8.71 -10.05 12.40
C PRO A 250 7.67 -11.18 12.59
N PRO A 251 6.39 -10.83 12.84
CA PRO A 251 5.34 -11.82 13.01
C PRO A 251 5.04 -12.52 11.69
N VAL A 252 4.74 -13.82 11.74
CA VAL A 252 4.25 -14.58 10.57
C VAL A 252 2.74 -14.39 10.48
N PHE A 253 2.28 -13.72 9.43
CA PHE A 253 0.86 -13.44 9.22
C PHE A 253 0.07 -14.73 9.02
N PHE A 254 -1.20 -14.72 9.44
CA PHE A 254 -2.11 -15.87 9.33
C PHE A 254 -2.13 -16.51 7.92
N LYS A 255 -2.03 -15.71 6.86
CA LYS A 255 -2.01 -16.19 5.47
C LYS A 255 -0.76 -16.99 5.10
N GLU A 256 0.36 -16.73 5.76
CA GLU A 256 1.66 -17.36 5.49
C GLU A 256 1.93 -18.56 6.41
N GLN A 257 1.20 -18.70 7.52
CA GLN A 257 1.36 -19.81 8.47
C GLN A 257 1.31 -21.19 7.78
N PRO A 258 0.36 -21.50 6.88
CA PRO A 258 0.32 -22.80 6.20
C PRO A 258 1.57 -23.09 5.35
N LEU A 259 2.20 -22.05 4.78
CA LEU A 259 3.43 -22.18 4.01
C LEU A 259 4.60 -22.56 4.92
N TYR A 260 4.79 -21.83 6.01
CA TYR A 260 5.86 -22.11 6.98
C TYR A 260 5.67 -23.45 7.70
N GLU A 261 4.42 -23.84 8.01
CA GLU A 261 4.13 -25.17 8.58
C GLU A 261 4.56 -26.32 7.67
N ARG A 262 4.37 -26.17 6.36
CA ARG A 262 4.85 -27.15 5.38
C ARG A 262 6.37 -27.13 5.30
N ALA A 263 6.97 -25.94 5.20
CA ALA A 263 8.42 -25.78 5.15
C ALA A 263 9.13 -26.41 6.37
N LEU A 264 8.56 -26.27 7.57
CA LEU A 264 9.08 -26.87 8.81
C LEU A 264 9.14 -28.41 8.80
N ARG A 265 8.43 -29.07 7.89
CA ARG A 265 8.49 -30.53 7.70
C ARG A 265 9.57 -30.94 6.69
N MET A 266 10.03 -30.01 5.87
CA MET A 266 10.90 -30.28 4.71
C MET A 266 12.36 -29.91 4.97
N TRP A 267 12.60 -28.99 5.90
CA TRP A 267 13.91 -28.42 6.17
C TRP A 267 14.46 -28.86 7.52
N LYS A 268 15.77 -29.13 7.56
CA LYS A 268 16.53 -29.38 8.80
C LYS A 268 17.34 -28.15 9.16
N ALA A 269 17.59 -27.93 10.46
CA ALA A 269 18.37 -26.79 10.94
C ALA A 269 19.73 -26.63 10.24
N LYS A 270 20.48 -27.74 10.08
CA LYS A 270 21.78 -27.75 9.36
C LYS A 270 21.67 -27.34 7.89
N GLU A 271 20.58 -27.71 7.21
CA GLU A 271 20.34 -27.33 5.81
C GLU A 271 20.07 -25.83 5.70
N ILE A 272 19.27 -25.29 6.62
CA ILE A 272 18.96 -23.86 6.67
C ILE A 272 20.22 -23.03 6.96
N THR A 273 21.05 -23.44 7.93
CA THR A 273 22.30 -22.73 8.25
C THR A 273 23.21 -22.63 7.02
N ARG A 274 23.42 -23.75 6.31
CA ARG A 274 24.22 -23.78 5.07
C ARG A 274 23.62 -22.90 3.97
N LEU A 275 22.30 -22.90 3.84
CA LEU A 275 21.62 -22.05 2.87
C LEU A 275 21.81 -20.57 3.22
N LEU A 276 21.65 -20.18 4.47
CA LEU A 276 21.85 -18.79 4.92
C LEU A 276 23.29 -18.33 4.69
N GLU A 277 24.29 -19.15 5.01
CA GLU A 277 25.71 -18.87 4.70
C GLU A 277 25.91 -18.67 3.19
N THR A 278 25.30 -19.54 2.38
CA THR A 278 25.37 -19.43 0.92
C THR A 278 24.70 -18.15 0.41
N LEU A 279 23.54 -17.78 0.95
CA LEU A 279 22.82 -16.56 0.57
C LEU A 279 23.63 -15.30 0.89
N LEU A 280 24.32 -15.27 2.04
CA LEU A 280 25.22 -14.18 2.41
C LEU A 280 26.38 -14.04 1.43
N ALA A 281 27.04 -15.16 1.10
CA ALA A 281 28.14 -15.16 0.14
C ALA A 281 27.69 -14.74 -1.27
N LEU A 282 26.48 -15.15 -1.69
CA LEU A 282 25.90 -14.73 -2.97
C LEU A 282 25.52 -13.24 -2.97
N GLU A 283 24.98 -12.72 -1.86
CA GLU A 283 24.67 -11.28 -1.75
C GLU A 283 25.94 -10.43 -1.84
N GLU A 284 27.03 -10.86 -1.21
CA GLU A 284 28.34 -10.22 -1.32
C GLU A 284 28.85 -10.22 -2.78
N GLN A 285 28.79 -11.36 -3.46
CA GLN A 285 29.25 -11.48 -4.85
C GLN A 285 28.42 -10.66 -5.83
N VAL A 286 27.10 -10.53 -5.62
CA VAL A 286 26.25 -9.65 -6.43
C VAL A 286 26.62 -8.18 -6.21
N LYS A 287 26.90 -7.77 -4.96
CA LYS A 287 27.26 -6.38 -4.65
C LYS A 287 28.64 -5.97 -5.15
N PHE A 288 29.64 -6.84 -5.01
CA PHE A 288 31.04 -6.46 -5.18
C PHE A 288 31.74 -7.12 -6.37
N SER A 289 31.18 -8.19 -6.94
CA SER A 289 31.81 -8.96 -8.02
C SER A 289 30.99 -8.97 -9.32
N ASN A 290 29.95 -8.13 -9.40
CA ASN A 290 29.06 -7.99 -10.56
C ASN A 290 28.54 -9.34 -11.10
N MET A 291 28.16 -10.23 -10.18
CA MET A 291 27.60 -11.53 -10.54
C MET A 291 26.28 -11.39 -11.31
N GLY A 292 26.23 -11.92 -12.53
CA GLY A 292 25.02 -11.92 -13.35
C GLY A 292 23.93 -12.89 -12.87
N ALA A 293 22.68 -12.59 -13.24
CA ALA A 293 21.48 -13.33 -12.84
C ALA A 293 21.54 -14.84 -13.15
N ALA A 294 22.07 -15.22 -14.32
CA ALA A 294 22.16 -16.62 -14.73
C ALA A 294 23.09 -17.45 -13.82
N LEU A 295 24.20 -16.86 -13.36
CA LEU A 295 25.12 -17.53 -12.45
C LEU A 295 24.51 -17.64 -11.04
N LEU A 296 23.84 -16.58 -10.58
CA LEU A 296 23.11 -16.59 -9.31
C LEU A 296 22.04 -17.69 -9.30
N GLN A 297 21.21 -17.75 -10.34
CA GLN A 297 20.18 -18.78 -10.51
C GLN A 297 20.78 -20.19 -10.41
N ARG A 298 21.86 -20.45 -11.15
CA ARG A 298 22.52 -21.77 -11.13
C ARG A 298 22.99 -22.16 -9.73
N ARG A 299 23.56 -21.20 -8.99
CA ARG A 299 24.02 -21.41 -7.60
C ARG A 299 22.85 -21.66 -6.65
N LEU A 300 21.80 -20.84 -6.73
CA LEU A 300 20.61 -20.99 -5.89
C LEU A 300 19.87 -22.31 -6.15
N LEU A 301 19.72 -22.72 -7.42
CA LEU A 301 19.07 -24.01 -7.75
C LEU A 301 19.89 -25.21 -7.29
N HIS A 302 21.22 -25.10 -7.23
CA HIS A 302 22.07 -26.14 -6.67
C HIS A 302 21.79 -26.33 -5.16
N CYS A 303 21.45 -25.27 -4.44
CA CYS A 303 21.06 -25.35 -3.03
C CYS A 303 19.72 -26.08 -2.80
N LEU A 304 18.83 -26.12 -3.80
CA LEU A 304 17.55 -26.85 -3.67
C LEU A 304 17.66 -28.34 -4.00
N LYS A 305 18.74 -28.76 -4.67
CA LYS A 305 18.95 -30.16 -5.09
C LYS A 305 19.72 -30.99 -4.05
N ASN A 306 20.36 -30.34 -3.09
CA ASN A 306 21.14 -30.95 -2.00
C ASN A 306 20.40 -30.83 -0.67
#